data_AF-T0ZG80-F1
#
_entry.id   AF-T0ZG80-F1
#
_cell.length_a   1.000
_cell.length_b   1.000
_cell.length_c   1.000
_cell.angle_alpha   90.00
_cell.angle_beta   90.00
_cell.angle_gamma   90.00
#
_symmetry.space_group_name_H-M   'P 1'
#
loop_
_entity.id
_entity.type
_entity.pdbx_description
1 polymer ?
#
loop_
_entity_poly.entity_id
_entity_poly.type
_entity_poly.pdbx_seq_one_letter_code
_entity_poly.pdbx_strand_id
1 'polypeptide(L)'
;AILISERLVQEDRFTSIHIEELSCMARDTKLGAEEITSDIPNVNEAALANLDEAGIAYIGAEVQAGDILVGKVTPKGETQLTPEEKLLRAIFGEKASEVKDTSLRVPPGMDGTVIDVRVFTREGMEKDARARSIETQELARVRKDLDDQRRILEDDLFQRVAQLIGGKVAEGGPKKLAKGARVTQVYLDELERDQWFSIRLHNEEAMEQLERLSELLGQQRLLFERRY
;
A
#
# COMPACT_ATOMS: atom_id res chain seq x y z
N ALA A 1 51.15 -7.64 -2.69
CA ALA A 1 50.11 -8.32 -3.50
C ALA A 1 49.56 -9.47 -2.69
N ILE A 2 48.24 -9.68 -2.69
CA ILE A 2 47.58 -10.83 -2.04
C ILE A 2 47.31 -11.86 -3.13
N LEU A 3 47.60 -13.13 -2.88
CA LEU A 3 47.31 -14.23 -3.80
C LEU A 3 46.01 -14.90 -3.36
N ILE A 4 45.04 -14.99 -4.27
CA ILE A 4 43.69 -15.50 -4.01
C ILE A 4 43.47 -16.77 -4.84
N SER A 5 42.91 -17.80 -4.23
CA SER A 5 42.53 -19.04 -4.94
C SER A 5 41.21 -18.83 -5.68
N GLU A 6 41.11 -19.29 -6.93
CA GLU A 6 39.88 -19.25 -7.75
C GLU A 6 38.68 -19.93 -7.07
N ARG A 7 38.94 -20.94 -6.24
CA ARG A 7 37.92 -21.63 -5.44
C ARG A 7 37.07 -20.66 -4.59
N LEU A 8 37.66 -19.58 -4.10
CA LEU A 8 36.94 -18.60 -3.28
C LEU A 8 35.88 -17.82 -4.07
N VAL A 9 36.09 -17.62 -5.37
CA VAL A 9 35.12 -16.98 -6.26
C VAL A 9 33.99 -17.95 -6.60
N GLN A 10 34.34 -19.22 -6.88
CA GLN A 10 33.35 -20.27 -7.18
C GLN A 10 32.41 -20.58 -6.01
N GLU A 11 32.88 -20.40 -4.77
CA GLU A 11 32.10 -20.60 -3.55
C GLU A 11 31.37 -19.32 -3.07
N ASP A 12 31.40 -18.22 -3.83
CA ASP A 12 30.76 -16.93 -3.50
C ASP A 12 31.10 -16.39 -2.10
N ARG A 13 32.25 -16.78 -1.54
CA ARG A 13 32.57 -16.53 -0.12
C ARG A 13 32.82 -15.07 0.21
N PHE A 14 33.16 -14.28 -0.79
CA PHE A 14 33.40 -12.84 -0.68
C PHE A 14 32.41 -12.02 -1.52
N THR A 15 31.32 -12.64 -1.99
CA THR A 15 30.24 -11.93 -2.68
C THR A 15 29.45 -11.11 -1.65
N SER A 16 29.38 -9.80 -1.83
CA SER A 16 28.62 -8.88 -0.98
C SER A 16 27.42 -8.33 -1.73
N ILE A 17 26.29 -8.23 -1.04
CA ILE A 17 25.07 -7.62 -1.58
C ILE A 17 25.01 -6.18 -1.09
N HIS A 18 24.93 -5.24 -2.02
CA HIS A 18 24.76 -3.82 -1.75
C HIS A 18 23.38 -3.38 -2.20
N ILE A 19 22.69 -2.63 -1.35
CA ILE A 19 21.39 -2.03 -1.67
C ILE A 19 21.61 -0.53 -1.73
N GLU A 20 21.50 0.02 -2.94
CA GLU A 20 21.66 1.44 -3.21
C GLU A 20 20.29 2.10 -3.41
N GLU A 21 20.08 3.24 -2.76
CA GLU A 21 18.87 4.04 -2.93
C GLU A 21 19.13 5.14 -3.95
N LEU A 22 18.37 5.13 -5.05
CA LEU A 22 18.38 6.18 -6.05
C LEU A 22 17.06 6.94 -5.99
N SER A 23 17.14 8.27 -5.95
CA SER A 23 15.96 9.13 -5.88
C SER A 23 15.86 10.05 -7.09
N CYS A 24 14.65 10.21 -7.59
CA CYS A 24 14.29 11.15 -8.64
C CYS A 24 13.19 12.07 -8.11
N MET A 25 13.30 13.37 -8.39
CA MET A 25 12.28 14.36 -8.02
C MET A 25 11.87 15.14 -9.25
N ALA A 26 10.56 15.20 -9.51
CA ALA A 26 9.96 16.13 -10.45
C ALA A 26 9.63 17.45 -9.73
N ARG A 27 10.04 18.58 -10.30
CA ARG A 27 9.85 19.92 -9.72
C ARG A 27 9.14 20.85 -10.69
N ASP A 28 8.44 21.82 -10.14
CA ASP A 28 7.93 22.94 -10.92
C ASP A 28 9.08 23.88 -11.31
N THR A 29 9.27 24.06 -12.60
CA THR A 29 10.21 25.05 -13.15
C THR A 29 9.48 26.28 -13.63
N LYS A 30 10.22 27.35 -13.93
CA LYS A 30 9.63 28.57 -14.54
C LYS A 30 9.00 28.32 -15.91
N LEU A 31 9.42 27.25 -16.59
CA LEU A 31 9.01 26.91 -17.95
C LEU A 31 7.87 25.88 -17.97
N GLY A 32 7.49 25.34 -16.80
CA GLY A 32 6.45 24.33 -16.64
C GLY A 32 6.83 23.30 -15.58
N ALA A 33 5.86 22.46 -15.21
CA ALA A 33 6.07 21.32 -14.33
C ALA A 33 6.93 20.25 -15.04
N GLU A 34 7.87 19.65 -14.31
CA GLU A 34 8.46 18.40 -14.76
C GLU A 34 7.48 17.25 -14.55
N GLU A 35 7.48 16.31 -15.47
CA GLU A 35 6.57 15.15 -15.45
C GLU A 35 7.37 13.85 -15.41
N ILE A 36 6.83 12.86 -14.69
CA ILE A 36 7.34 11.50 -14.71
C ILE A 36 6.49 10.73 -15.73
N THR A 37 7.12 10.23 -16.78
CA THR A 37 6.42 9.60 -17.90
C THR A 37 7.33 8.65 -18.68
N SER A 38 6.73 7.66 -19.32
CA SER A 38 7.38 6.76 -20.28
C SER A 38 7.59 7.41 -21.66
N ASP A 39 6.94 8.54 -21.93
CA ASP A 39 7.07 9.29 -23.18
C ASP A 39 8.33 10.20 -23.17
N ILE A 40 9.49 9.61 -23.41
CA ILE A 40 10.79 10.28 -23.34
C ILE A 40 11.35 10.49 -24.76
N PRO A 41 11.65 11.73 -25.18
CA PRO A 41 12.15 11.98 -26.52
C PRO A 41 13.59 11.51 -26.70
N ASN A 42 13.93 11.08 -27.93
CA ASN A 42 15.26 10.62 -28.33
C ASN A 42 15.78 9.37 -27.59
N VAL A 43 14.87 8.54 -27.07
CA VAL A 43 15.18 7.27 -26.42
C VAL A 43 14.73 6.11 -27.32
N ASN A 44 15.53 5.05 -27.37
CA ASN A 44 15.20 3.83 -28.12
C ASN A 44 14.13 3.01 -27.39
N GLU A 45 13.24 2.33 -28.12
CA GLU A 45 12.19 1.47 -27.54
C GLU A 45 12.76 0.41 -26.59
N ALA A 46 13.96 -0.11 -26.88
CA ALA A 46 14.64 -1.08 -26.03
C ALA A 46 14.93 -0.55 -24.61
N ALA A 47 15.19 0.75 -24.47
CA ALA A 47 15.43 1.38 -23.17
C ALA A 47 14.12 1.71 -22.43
N LEU A 48 13.00 1.80 -23.15
CA LEU A 48 11.66 1.98 -22.59
C LEU A 48 11.02 0.65 -22.17
N ALA A 49 11.50 -0.48 -22.68
CA ALA A 49 10.95 -1.81 -22.41
C ALA A 49 10.92 -2.19 -20.91
N ASN A 50 11.83 -1.62 -20.11
CA ASN A 50 11.92 -1.87 -18.68
C ASN A 50 11.03 -0.93 -17.84
N LEU A 51 10.42 0.09 -18.45
CA LEU A 51 9.55 1.05 -17.78
C LEU A 51 8.09 0.62 -17.90
N ASP A 52 7.32 0.94 -16.87
CA ASP A 52 5.87 0.80 -16.89
C ASP A 52 5.19 1.99 -17.57
N GLU A 53 3.85 1.96 -17.63
CA GLU A 53 3.04 3.03 -18.21
C GLU A 53 3.27 4.39 -17.52
N ALA A 54 3.64 4.40 -16.24
CA ALA A 54 3.94 5.61 -15.48
C ALA A 54 5.39 6.11 -15.69
N GLY A 55 6.21 5.40 -16.47
CA GLY A 55 7.62 5.75 -16.69
C GLY A 55 8.55 5.32 -15.57
N ILE A 56 8.19 4.31 -14.77
CA ILE A 56 9.00 3.80 -13.66
C ILE A 56 9.39 2.35 -13.92
N ALA A 57 10.63 1.98 -13.60
CA ALA A 57 11.10 0.61 -13.77
C ALA A 57 10.24 -0.41 -13.01
N TYR A 58 10.12 -1.61 -13.59
CA TYR A 58 9.46 -2.73 -12.94
C TYR A 58 10.28 -3.26 -11.76
N ILE A 59 9.58 -3.68 -10.70
CA ILE A 59 10.22 -4.43 -9.61
C ILE A 59 10.60 -5.81 -10.15
N GLY A 60 11.87 -6.18 -9.98
CA GLY A 60 12.46 -7.40 -10.54
C GLY A 60 13.14 -7.20 -11.90
N ALA A 61 13.16 -5.99 -12.46
CA ALA A 61 13.92 -5.72 -13.68
C ALA A 61 15.43 -5.78 -13.40
N GLU A 62 16.16 -6.53 -14.23
CA GLU A 62 17.62 -6.47 -14.30
C GLU A 62 18.02 -5.24 -15.11
N VAL A 63 18.87 -4.41 -14.52
CA VAL A 63 19.25 -3.12 -15.09
C VAL A 63 20.76 -3.00 -15.18
N GLN A 64 21.22 -2.38 -16.25
CA GLN A 64 22.63 -2.11 -16.51
C GLN A 64 22.89 -0.61 -16.51
N ALA A 65 24.16 -0.24 -16.39
CA ALA A 65 24.61 1.12 -16.51
C ALA A 65 24.05 1.81 -17.77
N GLY A 66 23.34 2.93 -17.58
CA GLY A 66 22.71 3.70 -18.66
C GLY A 66 21.22 3.42 -18.88
N ASP A 67 20.68 2.32 -18.33
CA ASP A 67 19.25 2.04 -18.35
C ASP A 67 18.46 3.08 -17.56
N ILE A 68 17.22 3.31 -17.99
CA ILE A 68 16.33 4.29 -17.36
C ILE A 68 15.60 3.61 -16.20
N LEU A 69 15.73 4.20 -15.01
CA LEU A 69 15.00 3.76 -13.81
C LEU A 69 13.71 4.53 -13.63
N VAL A 70 13.76 5.84 -13.87
CA VAL A 70 12.60 6.74 -13.79
C VAL A 70 12.67 7.71 -14.94
N GLY A 71 11.72 7.61 -15.85
CA GLY A 71 11.49 8.52 -16.96
C GLY A 71 11.06 9.89 -16.43
N LYS A 72 11.86 10.92 -16.68
CA LYS A 72 11.56 12.30 -16.30
C LYS A 72 11.75 13.21 -17.48
N VAL A 73 10.75 14.05 -17.73
CA VAL A 73 10.79 15.04 -18.79
C VAL A 73 10.68 16.44 -18.20
N THR A 74 11.51 17.34 -18.73
CA THR A 74 11.50 18.76 -18.36
C THR A 74 11.07 19.60 -19.55
N PRO A 75 10.09 20.51 -19.43
CA PRO A 75 9.74 21.42 -20.51
C PRO A 75 10.94 22.31 -20.88
N LYS A 76 11.23 22.39 -22.17
CA LYS A 76 12.24 23.30 -22.73
C LYS A 76 11.58 24.64 -23.01
N GLY A 77 12.31 25.72 -22.77
CA GLY A 77 11.91 27.03 -23.27
C GLY A 77 12.02 27.08 -24.79
N GLU A 78 11.41 28.09 -25.42
CA GLU A 78 11.56 28.32 -26.86
C GLU A 78 13.04 28.59 -27.20
N THR A 79 13.74 27.56 -27.63
CA THR A 79 15.08 27.68 -28.21
C THR A 79 14.94 28.12 -29.66
N GLN A 80 15.72 29.12 -30.08
CA GLN A 80 15.82 29.47 -31.49
C GLN A 80 16.42 28.29 -32.25
N LEU A 81 15.57 27.55 -32.97
CA LEU A 81 16.00 26.45 -33.85
C LEU A 81 16.94 26.98 -34.93
N THR A 82 17.97 26.21 -35.25
CA THR A 82 18.87 26.53 -36.36
C THR A 82 18.10 26.49 -37.70
N PRO A 83 18.56 27.20 -38.75
CA PRO A 83 17.93 27.11 -40.07
C PRO A 83 17.76 25.67 -40.57
N GLU A 84 18.70 24.79 -40.25
CA GLU A 84 18.68 23.36 -40.57
C GLU A 84 17.54 22.63 -39.85
N GLU A 85 17.37 22.84 -38.54
CA GLU A 85 16.27 22.26 -37.74
C GLU A 85 14.90 22.81 -38.15
N LYS A 86 14.83 24.09 -38.52
CA LYS A 86 13.62 24.72 -39.07
C LYS A 86 13.20 24.09 -40.39
N LEU A 87 14.16 23.82 -41.29
CA LEU A 87 13.89 23.15 -42.56
C LEU A 87 13.40 21.72 -42.33
N LEU A 88 14.04 20.99 -41.43
CA LEU A 88 13.68 19.61 -41.08
C LEU A 88 12.26 19.55 -40.50
N ARG A 89 11.91 20.47 -39.60
CA ARG A 89 10.54 20.62 -39.06
C ARG A 89 9.50 20.96 -40.14
N ALA A 90 9.86 21.79 -41.11
CA ALA A 90 8.95 22.14 -42.21
C ALA A 90 8.70 20.96 -43.18
N ILE A 91 9.68 20.07 -43.35
CA ILE A 91 9.60 18.91 -44.25
C ILE A 91 8.89 17.73 -43.56
N PHE A 92 9.28 17.40 -42.33
CA PHE A 92 8.77 16.22 -41.63
C PHE A 92 7.52 16.49 -40.79
N GLY A 93 7.20 17.76 -40.53
CA GLY A 93 6.08 18.13 -39.66
C GLY A 93 6.23 17.61 -38.22
N GLU A 94 7.39 17.04 -37.88
CA GLU A 94 7.70 16.55 -36.54
C GLU A 94 7.61 17.74 -35.58
N LYS A 95 6.67 17.64 -34.63
CA LYS A 95 6.65 18.53 -33.48
C LYS A 95 7.99 18.31 -32.79
N ALA A 96 8.88 19.30 -32.85
CA ALA A 96 10.06 19.32 -32.00
C ALA A 96 9.59 19.00 -30.58
N SER A 97 10.14 17.95 -29.97
CA SER A 97 9.75 17.58 -28.62
C SER A 97 10.00 18.79 -27.72
N GLU A 98 8.92 19.42 -27.26
CA GLU A 98 8.97 20.61 -26.38
C GLU A 98 9.58 20.27 -25.02
N VAL A 99 9.82 18.99 -24.76
CA VAL A 99 10.42 18.47 -23.54
C VAL A 99 11.84 17.93 -23.77
N LYS A 100 12.62 17.89 -22.70
CA LYS A 100 13.97 17.31 -22.62
C LYS A 100 13.93 16.09 -21.71
N ASP A 101 14.62 15.04 -22.13
CA ASP A 101 14.97 13.93 -21.23
C ASP A 101 15.86 14.43 -20.08
N THR A 102 15.38 14.29 -18.86
CA THR A 102 16.11 14.49 -17.60
C THR A 102 15.92 13.30 -16.65
N SER A 103 15.70 12.12 -17.23
CA SER A 103 15.42 10.87 -16.55
C SER A 103 16.54 10.41 -15.63
N LEU A 104 16.17 9.68 -14.58
CA LEU A 104 17.11 9.00 -13.72
C LEU A 104 17.59 7.72 -14.42
N ARG A 105 18.91 7.62 -14.59
CA ARG A 105 19.57 6.46 -15.19
C ARG A 105 20.47 5.77 -14.18
N VAL A 106 20.70 4.48 -14.39
CA VAL A 106 21.67 3.71 -13.60
C VAL A 106 23.07 4.32 -13.75
N PRO A 107 23.76 4.66 -12.65
CA PRO A 107 25.13 5.17 -12.69
C PRO A 107 26.09 4.23 -13.44
N PRO A 108 27.13 4.78 -14.08
CA PRO A 108 28.13 3.95 -14.77
C PRO A 108 28.87 3.05 -13.78
N GLY A 109 29.03 1.77 -14.13
CA GLY A 109 29.72 0.78 -13.30
C GLY A 109 28.86 0.15 -12.21
N MET A 110 27.54 0.36 -12.25
CA MET A 110 26.58 -0.35 -11.42
C MET A 110 25.65 -1.21 -12.29
N ASP A 111 25.44 -2.44 -11.85
CA ASP A 111 24.50 -3.41 -12.41
C ASP A 111 23.78 -4.11 -11.25
N GLY A 112 22.53 -4.49 -11.46
CA GLY A 112 21.74 -5.12 -10.42
C GLY A 112 20.27 -5.27 -10.77
N THR A 113 19.48 -5.58 -9.76
CA THR A 113 18.03 -5.81 -9.90
C THR A 113 17.26 -4.79 -9.08
N VAL A 114 16.20 -4.24 -9.65
CA VAL A 114 15.29 -3.33 -8.94
C VAL A 114 14.49 -4.13 -7.91
N ILE A 115 14.70 -3.87 -6.62
CA ILE A 115 14.03 -4.62 -5.53
C ILE A 115 12.75 -3.98 -5.01
N ASP A 116 12.70 -2.65 -4.96
CA ASP A 116 11.59 -1.88 -4.39
C ASP A 116 11.50 -0.52 -5.09
N VAL A 117 10.29 0.01 -5.19
CA VAL A 117 9.99 1.30 -5.80
C VAL A 117 8.96 2.01 -4.93
N ARG A 118 9.30 3.23 -4.49
CA ARG A 118 8.42 4.06 -3.68
C ARG A 118 8.08 5.34 -4.43
N VAL A 119 6.79 5.64 -4.50
CA VAL A 119 6.27 6.82 -5.18
C VAL A 119 5.68 7.76 -4.13
N PHE A 120 6.20 8.98 -4.07
CA PHE A 120 5.70 10.03 -3.20
C PHE A 120 5.01 11.10 -4.04
N THR A 121 3.69 11.19 -3.94
CA THR A 121 2.89 12.24 -4.59
C THR A 121 2.55 13.33 -3.59
N ARG A 122 2.72 14.60 -3.99
CA ARG A 122 2.29 15.74 -3.18
C ARG A 122 0.76 15.80 -3.10
N GLU A 123 0.21 16.20 -1.95
CA GLU A 123 -1.22 16.44 -1.79
C GLU A 123 -1.73 17.47 -2.82
N GLY A 124 -2.80 17.12 -3.54
CA GLY A 124 -3.42 17.98 -4.55
C GLY A 124 -2.96 17.75 -5.99
N MET A 125 -1.97 16.90 -6.24
CA MET A 125 -1.63 16.45 -7.59
C MET A 125 -2.48 15.24 -8.00
N GLU A 126 -2.77 15.11 -9.30
CA GLU A 126 -3.40 13.90 -9.81
C GLU A 126 -2.48 12.71 -9.59
N LYS A 127 -3.02 11.66 -8.96
CA LYS A 127 -2.30 10.41 -8.76
C LYS A 127 -2.36 9.58 -10.03
N ASP A 128 -1.22 9.05 -10.45
CA ASP A 128 -1.11 8.11 -11.56
C ASP A 128 -1.82 6.79 -11.26
N ALA A 129 -2.09 6.00 -12.30
CA ALA A 129 -2.71 4.68 -12.17
C ALA A 129 -1.94 3.78 -11.19
N ARG A 130 -0.59 3.80 -11.25
CA ARG A 130 0.27 3.07 -10.31
C ARG A 130 0.11 3.57 -8.88
N ALA A 131 0.16 4.87 -8.64
CA ALA A 131 -0.04 5.44 -7.30
C ALA A 131 -1.42 5.11 -6.71
N ARG A 132 -2.49 5.16 -7.52
CA ARG A 132 -3.84 4.74 -7.10
C ARG A 132 -3.90 3.25 -6.77
N SER A 133 -3.22 2.42 -7.55
CA SER A 133 -3.17 0.98 -7.30
C SER A 133 -2.47 0.65 -5.96
N ILE A 134 -1.37 1.34 -5.65
CA ILE A 134 -0.65 1.18 -4.38
C ILE A 134 -1.53 1.64 -3.22
N GLU A 135 -2.13 2.83 -3.30
CA GLU A 135 -3.01 3.36 -2.27
C GLU A 135 -4.20 2.43 -1.98
N THR A 136 -4.86 1.93 -3.03
CA THR A 136 -6.00 1.01 -2.86
C THR A 136 -5.58 -0.32 -2.23
N GLN A 137 -4.41 -0.85 -2.57
CA GLN A 137 -3.86 -2.05 -1.95
C GLN A 137 -3.48 -1.82 -0.48
N GLU A 138 -2.85 -0.70 -0.16
CA GLU A 138 -2.49 -0.33 1.21
C GLU A 138 -3.75 -0.13 2.07
N LEU A 139 -4.74 0.60 1.56
CA LEU A 139 -6.03 0.75 2.21
C LEU A 139 -6.68 -0.62 2.42
N ALA A 140 -6.69 -1.50 1.42
CA ALA A 140 -7.27 -2.84 1.57
C ALA A 140 -6.57 -3.67 2.65
N ARG A 141 -5.24 -3.59 2.76
CA ARG A 141 -4.47 -4.25 3.83
C ARG A 141 -4.85 -3.69 5.20
N VAL A 142 -4.87 -2.37 5.35
CA VAL A 142 -5.24 -1.71 6.61
C VAL A 142 -6.67 -2.06 7.02
N ARG A 143 -7.62 -2.04 6.08
CA ARG A 143 -9.01 -2.44 6.33
C ARG A 143 -9.10 -3.90 6.80
N LYS A 144 -8.40 -4.81 6.13
CA LYS A 144 -8.36 -6.22 6.52
C LYS A 144 -7.81 -6.40 7.93
N ASP A 145 -6.70 -5.73 8.25
CA ASP A 145 -6.10 -5.80 9.58
C ASP A 145 -7.05 -5.26 10.67
N LEU A 146 -7.76 -4.16 10.39
CA LEU A 146 -8.77 -3.59 11.29
C LEU A 146 -9.97 -4.52 11.46
N ASP A 147 -10.44 -5.16 10.39
CA ASP A 147 -11.54 -6.12 10.45
C ASP A 147 -11.16 -7.39 11.21
N ASP A 148 -9.94 -7.90 11.01
CA ASP A 148 -9.40 -9.02 11.77
C ASP A 148 -9.26 -8.67 13.26
N GLN A 149 -8.76 -7.47 13.58
CA GLN A 149 -8.72 -6.95 14.96
C GLN A 149 -10.11 -6.86 15.58
N ARG A 150 -11.10 -6.33 14.85
CA ARG A 150 -12.50 -6.26 15.30
C ARG A 150 -13.04 -7.65 15.58
N ARG A 151 -12.84 -8.60 14.66
CA ARG A 151 -13.33 -9.98 14.81
C ARG A 151 -12.75 -10.66 16.04
N ILE A 152 -11.44 -10.59 16.23
CA ILE A 152 -10.75 -11.20 17.38
C ILE A 152 -11.27 -10.62 18.69
N LEU A 153 -11.44 -9.29 18.74
CA LEU A 153 -11.92 -8.61 19.94
C LEU A 153 -13.39 -8.94 20.24
N GLU A 154 -14.26 -8.94 19.23
CA GLU A 154 -15.65 -9.36 19.37
C GLU A 154 -15.71 -10.81 19.85
N ASP A 155 -14.93 -11.72 19.27
CA ASP A 155 -14.86 -13.13 19.69
C ASP A 155 -14.42 -13.29 21.16
N ASP A 156 -13.38 -12.57 21.61
CA ASP A 156 -12.95 -12.60 23.03
C ASP A 156 -14.04 -12.06 23.97
N LEU A 157 -14.68 -10.95 23.61
CA LEU A 157 -15.78 -10.38 24.39
C LEU A 157 -16.97 -11.34 24.48
N PHE A 158 -17.39 -11.94 23.36
CA PHE A 158 -18.46 -12.93 23.36
C PHE A 158 -18.08 -14.18 24.15
N GLN A 159 -16.83 -14.63 24.09
CA GLN A 159 -16.37 -15.75 24.90
C GLN A 159 -16.44 -15.45 26.40
N ARG A 160 -16.06 -14.24 26.83
CA ARG A 160 -16.22 -13.78 28.23
C ARG A 160 -17.69 -13.70 28.62
N VAL A 161 -18.54 -13.13 27.76
CA VAL A 161 -19.99 -13.06 27.98
C VAL A 161 -20.59 -14.46 28.10
N ALA A 162 -20.20 -15.41 27.24
CA ALA A 162 -20.65 -16.79 27.31
C ALA A 162 -20.22 -17.50 28.60
N GLN A 163 -19.01 -17.25 29.10
CA GLN A 163 -18.57 -17.74 30.42
C GLN A 163 -19.36 -17.13 31.58
N LEU A 164 -19.69 -15.83 31.49
CA LEU A 164 -20.44 -15.12 32.52
C LEU A 164 -21.91 -15.53 32.57
N ILE A 165 -22.53 -15.79 31.41
CA ILE A 165 -23.92 -16.21 31.28
C ILE A 165 -24.05 -17.73 31.52
N GLY A 166 -23.04 -18.50 31.11
CA GLY A 166 -22.98 -19.96 31.27
C GLY A 166 -23.15 -20.39 32.72
N GLY A 167 -24.25 -21.07 33.02
CA GLY A 167 -24.55 -21.59 34.36
C GLY A 167 -25.33 -20.65 35.29
N LYS A 168 -25.64 -19.40 34.88
CA LYS A 168 -26.49 -18.49 35.64
C LYS A 168 -27.98 -18.68 35.30
N VAL A 169 -28.84 -18.29 36.25
CA VAL A 169 -30.30 -18.37 36.12
C VAL A 169 -30.80 -17.11 35.42
N ALA A 170 -31.43 -17.28 34.26
CA ALA A 170 -32.01 -16.18 33.50
C ALA A 170 -33.44 -15.88 33.97
N GLU A 171 -33.76 -14.60 34.11
CA GLU A 171 -35.11 -14.12 34.41
C GLU A 171 -35.95 -13.94 33.14
N GLY A 172 -35.30 -13.96 31.97
CA GLY A 172 -35.93 -13.99 30.66
C GLY A 172 -34.95 -13.59 29.55
N GLY A 173 -35.19 -14.07 28.33
CA GLY A 173 -34.37 -13.77 27.15
C GLY A 173 -35.12 -14.05 25.83
N PRO A 174 -34.60 -13.54 24.70
CA PRO A 174 -35.19 -13.74 23.36
C PRO A 174 -35.17 -15.22 22.96
N LYS A 175 -36.24 -15.73 22.32
CA LYS A 175 -36.60 -17.18 22.11
C LYS A 175 -37.26 -17.90 23.31
N LYS A 176 -38.09 -17.22 24.11
CA LYS A 176 -38.94 -17.84 25.16
C LYS A 176 -38.17 -18.66 26.21
N LEU A 177 -37.12 -18.09 26.81
CA LEU A 177 -36.59 -18.64 28.07
C LEU A 177 -37.59 -18.42 29.20
N ALA A 178 -37.95 -19.49 29.91
CA ALA A 178 -38.79 -19.42 31.11
C ALA A 178 -38.01 -18.76 32.27
N LYS A 179 -38.70 -17.94 33.07
CA LYS A 179 -38.19 -17.37 34.33
C LYS A 179 -37.61 -18.50 35.19
N GLY A 180 -36.30 -18.47 35.45
CA GLY A 180 -35.63 -19.49 36.28
C GLY A 180 -34.86 -20.57 35.51
N ALA A 181 -34.81 -20.52 34.17
CA ALA A 181 -34.06 -21.50 33.37
C ALA A 181 -32.55 -21.19 33.37
N ARG A 182 -31.72 -22.26 33.43
CA ARG A 182 -30.26 -22.15 33.32
C ARG A 182 -29.87 -21.93 31.85
N VAL A 183 -29.01 -20.95 31.60
CA VAL A 183 -28.50 -20.74 30.24
C VAL A 183 -27.50 -21.86 29.90
N THR A 184 -27.84 -22.65 28.88
CA THR A 184 -27.02 -23.74 28.33
C THR A 184 -26.27 -23.25 27.09
N GLN A 185 -25.06 -23.77 26.83
CA GLN A 185 -24.26 -23.34 25.67
C GLN A 185 -24.96 -23.57 24.33
N VAL A 186 -25.77 -24.63 24.23
CA VAL A 186 -26.61 -24.93 23.05
C VAL A 186 -27.60 -23.79 22.73
N TYR A 187 -28.08 -23.07 23.75
CA TYR A 187 -29.00 -21.94 23.56
C TYR A 187 -28.28 -20.67 23.12
N LEU A 188 -27.03 -20.48 23.54
CA LEU A 188 -26.19 -19.35 23.13
C LEU A 188 -25.76 -19.49 21.67
N ASP A 189 -25.44 -20.69 21.20
CA ASP A 189 -25.05 -20.96 19.81
C ASP A 189 -26.20 -20.77 18.80
N GLU A 190 -27.44 -20.90 19.25
CA GLU A 190 -28.65 -20.70 18.42
C GLU A 190 -29.12 -19.22 18.33
N LEU A 191 -28.51 -18.33 19.10
CA LEU A 191 -28.86 -16.90 19.16
C LEU A 191 -27.81 -16.07 18.43
N GLU A 192 -28.27 -15.08 17.67
CA GLU A 192 -27.37 -14.08 17.09
C GLU A 192 -26.66 -13.32 18.21
N ARG A 193 -25.39 -12.99 17.98
CA ARG A 193 -24.50 -12.35 18.93
C ARG A 193 -25.05 -11.04 19.49
N ASP A 194 -25.78 -10.26 18.69
CA ASP A 194 -26.44 -9.03 19.13
C ASP A 194 -27.58 -9.27 20.13
N GLN A 195 -28.18 -10.47 20.12
CA GLN A 195 -29.29 -10.83 21.01
C GLN A 195 -28.81 -11.27 22.40
N TRP A 196 -27.51 -11.55 22.58
CA TRP A 196 -26.93 -11.98 23.86
C TRP A 196 -26.99 -10.86 24.92
N PHE A 197 -26.89 -9.60 24.50
CA PHE A 197 -26.97 -8.43 25.38
C PHE A 197 -28.39 -8.16 25.90
N SER A 198 -29.42 -8.77 25.28
CA SER A 198 -30.82 -8.61 25.70
C SER A 198 -31.25 -9.64 26.77
N ILE A 199 -30.35 -10.56 27.17
CA ILE A 199 -30.61 -11.57 28.20
C ILE A 199 -30.58 -10.90 29.58
N ARG A 200 -31.70 -10.98 30.31
CA ARG A 200 -31.79 -10.48 31.69
C ARG A 200 -31.46 -11.59 32.68
N LEU A 201 -30.38 -11.40 33.44
CA LEU A 201 -29.94 -12.31 34.49
C LEU A 201 -30.54 -11.89 35.84
N HIS A 202 -30.84 -12.86 36.70
CA HIS A 202 -31.38 -12.61 38.05
C HIS A 202 -30.32 -12.09 39.05
N ASN A 203 -29.03 -12.21 38.73
CA ASN A 203 -27.94 -11.77 39.59
C ASN A 203 -27.52 -10.34 39.24
N GLU A 204 -27.67 -9.40 40.17
CA GLU A 204 -27.34 -7.97 40.01
C GLU A 204 -25.87 -7.75 39.62
N GLU A 205 -24.92 -8.51 40.20
CA GLU A 205 -23.49 -8.42 39.85
C GLU A 205 -23.22 -8.86 38.41
N ALA A 206 -23.99 -9.85 37.91
CA ALA A 206 -23.86 -10.34 36.55
C ALA A 206 -24.48 -9.38 35.53
N MET A 207 -25.52 -8.64 35.93
CA MET A 207 -26.15 -7.61 35.11
C MET A 207 -25.24 -6.38 35.00
N GLU A 208 -24.63 -5.93 36.09
CA GLU A 208 -23.67 -4.82 36.08
C GLU A 208 -22.43 -5.13 35.22
N GLN A 209 -21.94 -6.38 35.26
CA GLN A 209 -20.85 -6.84 34.40
C GLN A 209 -21.24 -6.89 32.91
N LEU A 210 -22.48 -7.30 32.59
CA LEU A 210 -22.98 -7.29 31.21
C LEU A 210 -23.15 -5.86 30.66
N GLU A 211 -23.64 -4.94 31.49
CA GLU A 211 -23.83 -3.54 31.12
C GLU A 211 -22.47 -2.85 30.86
N ARG A 212 -21.48 -3.06 31.74
CA ARG A 212 -20.11 -2.56 31.52
C ARG A 212 -19.47 -3.12 30.25
N LEU A 213 -19.70 -4.41 29.93
CA LEU A 213 -19.18 -5.03 28.70
C LEU A 213 -19.89 -4.49 27.46
N SER A 214 -21.20 -4.24 27.54
CA SER A 214 -21.98 -3.60 26.47
C SER A 214 -21.52 -2.17 26.19
N GLU A 215 -21.27 -1.37 27.24
CA GLU A 215 -20.72 -0.02 27.11
C GLU A 215 -19.31 -0.03 26.49
N LEU A 216 -18.43 -0.92 26.96
CA LEU A 216 -17.09 -1.10 26.39
C LEU A 216 -17.13 -1.44 24.89
N LEU A 217 -18.05 -2.34 24.50
CA LEU A 217 -18.22 -2.75 23.11
C LEU A 217 -18.78 -1.60 22.26
N GLY A 218 -19.73 -0.82 22.79
CA GLY A 218 -20.24 0.38 22.14
C GLY A 218 -19.18 1.47 21.93
N GLN A 219 -18.36 1.74 22.95
CA GLN A 219 -17.25 2.69 22.86
C GLN A 219 -16.18 2.21 21.86
N GLN A 220 -15.85 0.92 21.87
CA GLN A 220 -14.92 0.32 20.91
C GLN A 220 -15.45 0.43 19.48
N ARG A 221 -16.72 0.07 19.21
CA ARG A 221 -17.34 0.20 17.88
C ARG A 221 -17.23 1.63 17.35
N LEU A 222 -17.50 2.63 18.18
CA LEU A 222 -17.43 4.04 17.80
C LEU A 222 -15.98 4.51 17.55
N LEU A 223 -15.00 3.98 18.28
CA LEU A 223 -13.58 4.23 18.03
C LEU A 223 -13.10 3.58 16.72
N PHE A 224 -13.58 2.37 16.41
CA PHE A 224 -13.30 1.72 15.13
C PHE A 224 -13.92 2.51 13.97
N GLU A 225 -15.19 2.93 14.07
CA GLU A 225 -15.85 3.74 13.03
C GLU A 225 -15.16 5.09 12.79
N ARG A 226 -14.60 5.74 13.82
CA ARG A 226 -13.83 6.99 13.65
C ARG A 226 -12.44 6.80 13.03
N ARG A 227 -11.90 5.59 13.12
CA ARG A 227 -10.57 5.24 12.60
C ARG A 227 -10.63 4.86 11.12
N TYR A 228 -11.80 4.45 10.66
CA TYR A 228 -12.17 4.29 9.25
C TYR A 228 -12.49 5.64 8.60
#